data_AF-A0A1H7P3I4-F1
#
_entry.id   AF-A0A1H7P3I4-F1
#
_cell.length_a   1.000
_cell.length_b   1.000
_cell.length_c   1.000
_cell.angle_alpha   90.00
_cell.angle_beta   90.00
_cell.angle_gamma   90.00
#
_symmetry.space_group_name_H-M   'P 1'
#
loop_
_entity.id
_entity.type
_entity.pdbx_description
1 polymer ?
#
loop_
_entity_poly.entity_id
_entity_poly.type
_entity_poly.pdbx_seq_one_letter_code
_entity_poly.pdbx_strand_id
1 'polypeptide(L)'
;MKNQRKKLSKIAAFTTALLSAGTMMTSVIPSATLTASAYGEDANYAEALALSLYFYDSNQCGTGVDDNPLAWRGNCHVSDAQASLSNAVNLGGARSVVDPDGDGKVDVSGGYHDAGDHIKFNLTIGFGMNSLALSDYLNPGAYEKAGCRDHLLYILKNGADYMMKTTFLDNSGEVGAVCYMVSNEGDHSYWGAPENQNGDRPTYWLTTSSNNSAIVLEMASALAGTAVAFKDTDASYAAQCTKYAKALYKFGTQHTGNYMEGMGSMYATNSQYQDEQAMAEGWLYVLGEGSMPSFKPTGNGCYNNQYYDYYLYSWDKVWSGYAALMYKKTGDEAYAKELQFEVNNMGGLKEGTYNSCKQEWGCTRYNCAVQMEALASIGNNKDDALAKGAKYQMNYILGNNPQNKSFLTGFGNSWSSKVHHRAANPGNGDASSNPDAKYVNYGYLIGGPDSSGTFNEVTDSYRWTEGALDYNGCFALACAALVNLNGCTSDGASRIVNSAPEFKKNYSFGIKSNNNHGNNDPEVYPAITAVNYNQRYHQIQFIWSPVQGATNYGIAVFLAGKWRVQTSSIPASSRSYVTPKNLTPGMTYRVAIAAKVNGEWTATASIKNAVTVTVR
;
A
#
# COMPACT_ATOMS: atom_id res chain seq x y z
N MET A 1 60.93 -25.18 -58.18
CA MET A 1 60.40 -24.52 -59.38
C MET A 1 58.89 -24.72 -59.43
N LYS A 2 58.14 -23.60 -59.38
CA LYS A 2 56.84 -23.26 -60.01
C LYS A 2 55.63 -24.23 -59.83
N ASN A 3 54.38 -23.77 -59.63
CA ASN A 3 53.81 -22.43 -59.65
C ASN A 3 52.36 -22.42 -59.10
N GLN A 4 52.02 -21.33 -58.37
CA GLN A 4 50.78 -20.50 -58.40
C GLN A 4 49.40 -21.15 -58.10
N ARG A 5 48.50 -20.55 -57.31
CA ARG A 5 48.04 -19.14 -57.27
C ARG A 5 47.73 -18.62 -55.85
N LYS A 6 47.68 -17.29 -55.71
CA LYS A 6 47.75 -16.43 -54.50
C LYS A 6 46.46 -15.59 -54.34
N LYS A 7 46.00 -15.38 -53.08
CA LYS A 7 45.66 -14.10 -52.35
C LYS A 7 44.62 -13.11 -52.98
N LEU A 8 43.82 -12.27 -52.29
CA LEU A 8 43.95 -11.50 -51.02
C LEU A 8 42.60 -10.79 -50.66
N SER A 9 42.53 -10.25 -49.44
CA SER A 9 41.49 -9.46 -48.74
C SER A 9 41.28 -7.98 -49.17
N LYS A 10 40.16 -7.33 -48.76
CA LYS A 10 40.01 -5.97 -48.12
C LYS A 10 38.51 -5.54 -48.08
N ILE A 11 37.94 -5.19 -46.91
CA ILE A 11 37.67 -3.83 -46.37
C ILE A 11 37.00 -2.86 -47.37
N ALA A 12 35.79 -2.38 -47.04
CA ALA A 12 35.18 -1.20 -47.64
C ALA A 12 34.65 -0.24 -46.56
N ALA A 13 34.90 1.05 -46.78
CA ALA A 13 34.73 2.16 -45.85
C ALA A 13 33.56 3.08 -46.26
N PHE A 14 33.18 3.94 -45.32
CA PHE A 14 32.31 5.12 -45.44
C PHE A 14 32.59 6.03 -46.65
N THR A 15 31.52 6.56 -47.26
CA THR A 15 31.49 7.90 -47.86
C THR A 15 30.07 8.48 -47.91
N THR A 16 29.94 9.71 -47.41
CA THR A 16 28.83 10.67 -47.54
C THR A 16 28.69 11.22 -48.97
N ALA A 17 27.46 11.51 -49.42
CA ALA A 17 27.19 12.50 -50.47
C ALA A 17 25.79 13.15 -50.30
N LEU A 18 25.76 14.46 -50.50
CA LEU A 18 24.66 15.40 -50.29
C LEU A 18 23.53 15.36 -51.34
N LEU A 19 22.35 15.78 -50.88
CA LEU A 19 21.27 16.57 -51.51
C LEU A 19 21.03 16.51 -53.02
N SER A 20 19.79 16.13 -53.38
CA SER A 20 19.00 16.93 -54.33
C SER A 20 17.53 16.97 -53.89
N ALA A 21 16.97 18.17 -53.93
CA ALA A 21 15.66 18.55 -53.43
C ALA A 21 14.53 18.12 -54.38
N GLY A 22 13.41 17.69 -53.81
CA GLY A 22 12.15 17.46 -54.51
C GLY A 22 10.97 17.86 -53.63
N THR A 23 10.60 19.14 -53.69
CA THR A 23 9.28 19.73 -53.41
C THR A 23 8.30 18.91 -52.55
N MET A 24 8.30 19.15 -51.23
CA MET A 24 7.14 18.88 -50.38
C MET A 24 6.08 19.95 -50.63
N MET A 25 4.92 19.55 -51.15
CA MET A 25 3.72 20.39 -51.09
C MET A 25 3.30 20.55 -49.63
N THR A 26 3.33 21.78 -49.16
CA THR A 26 2.84 22.20 -47.86
C THR A 26 1.31 22.22 -47.87
N SER A 27 0.68 21.12 -47.49
CA SER A 27 -0.66 21.19 -46.90
C SER A 27 -0.49 21.70 -45.47
N VAL A 28 -0.67 23.00 -45.30
CA VAL A 28 -0.84 23.63 -43.98
C VAL A 28 -2.16 23.09 -43.42
N ILE A 29 -2.09 21.97 -42.71
CA ILE A 29 -3.17 21.58 -41.79
C ILE A 29 -3.16 22.67 -40.73
N PRO A 30 -4.28 23.36 -40.44
CA PRO A 30 -4.30 24.30 -39.34
C PRO A 30 -3.86 23.56 -38.10
N SER A 31 -2.74 23.97 -37.51
CA SER A 31 -2.44 23.66 -36.12
C SER A 31 -3.60 24.22 -35.32
N ALA A 32 -4.61 23.38 -35.07
CA ALA A 32 -5.46 23.59 -33.94
C ALA A 32 -4.51 23.52 -32.76
N THR A 33 -4.12 24.68 -32.24
CA THR A 33 -3.75 24.83 -30.86
C THR A 33 -4.91 24.25 -30.07
N LEU A 34 -4.83 22.94 -29.79
CA LEU A 34 -5.53 22.32 -28.69
C LEU A 34 -4.88 22.93 -27.45
N THR A 35 -5.33 24.12 -27.11
CA THR A 35 -5.30 24.58 -25.73
C THR A 35 -5.93 23.45 -24.94
N ALA A 36 -5.10 22.74 -24.18
CA ALA A 36 -5.57 21.79 -23.19
C ALA A 36 -6.67 22.50 -22.40
N SER A 37 -7.91 22.03 -22.52
CA SER A 37 -8.89 22.36 -21.52
C SER A 37 -8.31 21.80 -20.23
N ALA A 38 -8.08 22.67 -19.25
CA ALA A 38 -7.95 22.23 -17.87
C ALA A 38 -9.22 21.41 -17.55
N TYR A 39 -9.17 20.09 -17.69
CA TYR A 39 -10.06 19.21 -16.95
C TYR A 39 -9.57 19.37 -15.50
N GLY A 40 -10.22 20.11 -14.61
CA GLY A 40 -11.65 20.36 -14.54
C GLY A 40 -12.36 19.32 -13.66
N GLU A 41 -11.61 18.59 -12.83
CA GLU A 41 -11.95 18.03 -11.50
C GLU A 41 -10.77 17.15 -11.05
N ASP A 42 -10.50 17.08 -9.75
CA ASP A 42 -9.46 16.19 -9.21
C ASP A 42 -9.85 14.71 -9.43
N ALA A 43 -8.86 13.83 -9.61
CA ALA A 43 -9.12 12.40 -9.68
C ALA A 43 -9.76 11.90 -8.37
N ASN A 44 -10.68 10.94 -8.47
CA ASN A 44 -11.26 10.29 -7.30
C ASN A 44 -10.24 9.32 -6.67
N TYR A 45 -9.38 9.84 -5.79
CA TYR A 45 -8.33 9.04 -5.13
C TYR A 45 -8.90 7.89 -4.30
N ALA A 46 -10.12 8.01 -3.78
CA ALA A 46 -10.75 6.97 -2.99
C ALA A 46 -11.11 5.75 -3.87
N GLU A 47 -11.69 6.00 -5.06
CA GLU A 47 -11.96 4.93 -6.04
C GLU A 47 -10.64 4.33 -6.57
N ALA A 48 -9.61 5.16 -6.79
CA ALA A 48 -8.29 4.70 -7.24
C ALA A 48 -7.60 3.80 -6.21
N LEU A 49 -7.63 4.19 -4.93
CA LEU A 49 -7.11 3.39 -3.82
C LEU A 49 -7.82 2.04 -3.73
N ALA A 50 -9.15 2.04 -3.75
CA ALA A 50 -9.94 0.81 -3.75
C ALA A 50 -9.64 -0.09 -4.96
N LEU A 51 -9.51 0.50 -6.15
CA LEU A 51 -9.23 -0.24 -7.37
C LEU A 51 -7.84 -0.89 -7.33
N SER A 52 -6.84 -0.20 -6.78
CA SER A 52 -5.44 -0.66 -6.75
C SER A 52 -5.24 -1.97 -5.98
N LEU A 53 -6.16 -2.32 -5.08
CA LEU A 53 -6.12 -3.55 -4.30
C LEU A 53 -6.41 -4.80 -5.15
N TYR A 54 -7.19 -4.68 -6.24
CA TYR A 54 -7.54 -5.82 -7.08
C TYR A 54 -6.37 -6.42 -7.87
N PHE A 55 -5.26 -5.69 -7.99
CA PHE A 55 -4.02 -6.25 -8.52
C PHE A 55 -3.45 -7.34 -7.60
N TYR A 56 -3.54 -7.19 -6.28
CA TYR A 56 -3.09 -8.27 -5.38
C TYR A 56 -3.92 -9.54 -5.60
N ASP A 57 -5.23 -9.40 -5.85
CA ASP A 57 -6.09 -10.53 -6.20
C ASP A 57 -5.69 -11.18 -7.52
N SER A 58 -5.24 -10.40 -8.51
CA SER A 58 -4.71 -10.93 -9.78
C SER A 58 -3.41 -11.71 -9.62
N ASN A 59 -2.74 -11.56 -8.48
CA ASN A 59 -1.44 -12.19 -8.19
C ASN A 59 -1.55 -13.31 -7.15
N GLN A 60 -2.72 -13.59 -6.57
CA GLN A 60 -2.86 -14.69 -5.60
C GLN A 60 -2.47 -16.05 -6.19
N CYS A 61 -1.88 -16.92 -5.37
CA CYS A 61 -1.43 -18.25 -5.76
C CYS A 61 -1.88 -19.33 -4.77
N GLY A 62 -2.04 -20.58 -5.22
CA GLY A 62 -2.28 -21.73 -4.36
C GLY A 62 -3.65 -22.39 -4.52
N THR A 63 -4.05 -23.13 -3.50
CA THR A 63 -5.23 -24.03 -3.49
C THR A 63 -6.55 -23.35 -3.11
N GLY A 64 -6.51 -22.07 -2.72
CA GLY A 64 -7.68 -21.29 -2.30
C GLY A 64 -8.08 -20.16 -3.25
N VAL A 65 -7.45 -20.04 -4.42
CA VAL A 65 -7.68 -18.92 -5.36
C VAL A 65 -9.06 -18.98 -6.03
N ASP A 66 -9.75 -20.12 -5.97
CA ASP A 66 -11.15 -20.17 -6.40
C ASP A 66 -12.07 -19.24 -5.57
N ASP A 67 -11.68 -18.93 -4.32
CA ASP A 67 -12.28 -17.89 -3.46
C ASP A 67 -11.53 -16.55 -3.60
N ASN A 68 -11.67 -15.96 -4.79
CA ASN A 68 -11.05 -14.70 -5.21
C ASN A 68 -12.10 -13.80 -5.88
N PRO A 69 -12.03 -12.46 -5.74
CA PRO A 69 -13.02 -11.56 -6.35
C PRO A 69 -13.02 -11.56 -7.88
N LEU A 70 -11.93 -12.00 -8.51
CA LEU A 70 -11.79 -12.04 -9.97
C LEU A 70 -12.36 -13.35 -10.52
N ALA A 71 -13.21 -13.25 -11.53
CA ALA A 71 -13.86 -14.38 -12.19
C ALA A 71 -12.94 -15.17 -13.12
N TRP A 72 -11.77 -14.61 -13.45
CA TRP A 72 -10.79 -15.17 -14.38
C TRP A 72 -9.54 -15.76 -13.71
N ARG A 73 -9.44 -15.66 -12.38
CA ARG A 73 -8.43 -16.34 -11.57
C ARG A 73 -9.01 -17.61 -10.95
N GLY A 74 -8.18 -18.63 -10.83
CA GLY A 74 -8.50 -19.87 -10.14
C GLY A 74 -7.29 -20.51 -9.50
N ASN A 75 -7.48 -21.67 -8.88
CA ASN A 75 -6.42 -22.43 -8.25
C ASN A 75 -5.23 -22.67 -9.20
N CYS A 76 -4.03 -22.31 -8.74
CA CYS A 76 -2.80 -22.43 -9.51
C CYS A 76 -1.65 -22.92 -8.62
N HIS A 77 -0.67 -23.59 -9.23
CA HIS A 77 0.49 -24.16 -8.52
C HIS A 77 0.11 -24.99 -7.29
N VAL A 78 -1.00 -25.73 -7.38
CA VAL A 78 -1.54 -26.54 -6.27
C VAL A 78 -0.56 -27.62 -5.78
N SER A 79 0.41 -27.98 -6.62
CA SER A 79 1.54 -28.84 -6.26
C SER A 79 2.43 -28.26 -5.16
N ASP A 80 2.45 -26.93 -4.97
CA ASP A 80 3.21 -26.28 -3.89
C ASP A 80 2.69 -26.71 -2.50
N ALA A 81 1.48 -27.27 -2.39
CA ALA A 81 0.94 -27.82 -1.14
C ALA A 81 1.56 -29.18 -0.77
N GLN A 82 2.33 -29.77 -1.68
CA GLN A 82 3.00 -31.06 -1.58
C GLN A 82 4.39 -30.98 -2.19
N ALA A 83 5.07 -29.82 -2.03
CA ALA A 83 6.35 -29.56 -2.65
C ALA A 83 7.38 -30.59 -2.17
N SER A 84 8.11 -31.19 -3.11
CA SER A 84 9.13 -32.17 -2.77
C SER A 84 10.29 -31.49 -2.05
N LEU A 85 10.81 -32.14 -1.00
CA LEU A 85 12.04 -31.74 -0.33
C LEU A 85 13.27 -32.45 -0.91
N SER A 86 13.13 -33.25 -1.96
CA SER A 86 14.27 -33.89 -2.64
C SER A 86 15.09 -32.92 -3.48
N ASN A 87 14.46 -31.85 -3.97
CA ASN A 87 15.06 -30.76 -4.75
C ASN A 87 15.07 -29.43 -3.97
N ALA A 88 14.86 -29.47 -2.65
CA ALA A 88 14.97 -28.31 -1.78
C ALA A 88 16.41 -27.79 -1.77
N VAL A 89 16.58 -26.51 -2.09
CA VAL A 89 17.87 -25.84 -2.14
C VAL A 89 18.18 -25.28 -0.77
N ASN A 90 19.33 -25.65 -0.20
CA ASN A 90 19.86 -25.14 1.07
C ASN A 90 19.03 -25.47 2.33
N LEU A 91 18.12 -26.46 2.28
CA LEU A 91 17.40 -26.91 3.48
C LEU A 91 18.33 -27.60 4.50
N GLY A 92 19.28 -28.40 4.01
CA GLY A 92 20.35 -29.00 4.82
C GLY A 92 19.86 -29.67 6.11
N GLY A 93 20.52 -29.32 7.22
CA GLY A 93 20.22 -29.88 8.55
C GLY A 93 18.88 -29.45 9.16
N ALA A 94 18.18 -28.46 8.57
CA ALA A 94 16.90 -28.00 9.08
C ALA A 94 15.72 -28.92 8.68
N ARG A 95 15.99 -29.99 7.93
CA ARG A 95 14.96 -30.93 7.47
C ARG A 95 14.10 -31.50 8.60
N SER A 96 14.67 -31.80 9.76
CA SER A 96 13.89 -32.32 10.90
C SER A 96 12.86 -31.33 11.46
N VAL A 97 13.03 -30.03 11.21
CA VAL A 97 12.07 -28.98 11.60
C VAL A 97 10.99 -28.81 10.53
N VAL A 98 11.35 -28.98 9.26
CA VAL A 98 10.46 -28.76 8.10
C VAL A 98 9.62 -29.99 7.75
N ASP A 99 10.16 -31.19 7.99
CA ASP A 99 9.64 -32.51 7.60
C ASP A 99 9.61 -33.44 8.83
N PRO A 100 8.81 -33.12 9.86
CA PRO A 100 8.82 -33.87 11.12
C PRO A 100 8.21 -35.28 11.01
N ASP A 101 7.36 -35.52 10.01
CA ASP A 101 6.77 -36.84 9.73
C ASP A 101 7.62 -37.68 8.75
N GLY A 102 8.58 -37.06 8.07
CA GLY A 102 9.56 -37.74 7.22
C GLY A 102 8.99 -38.23 5.90
N ASP A 103 7.86 -37.66 5.44
CA ASP A 103 7.23 -38.04 4.18
C ASP A 103 7.93 -37.41 2.95
N GLY A 104 8.84 -36.48 3.20
CA GLY A 104 9.66 -35.83 2.20
C GLY A 104 8.99 -34.68 1.46
N LYS A 105 7.88 -34.16 1.97
CA LYS A 105 7.11 -33.07 1.37
C LYS A 105 6.86 -31.93 2.34
N VAL A 106 6.41 -30.79 1.80
CA VAL A 106 6.04 -29.62 2.60
C VAL A 106 4.94 -28.81 1.91
N ASP A 107 4.07 -28.17 2.69
CA ASP A 107 3.12 -27.16 2.18
C ASP A 107 3.77 -25.78 2.17
N VAL A 108 4.04 -25.27 0.97
CA VAL A 108 4.44 -23.89 0.68
C VAL A 108 3.49 -23.23 -0.33
N SER A 109 2.23 -23.68 -0.37
CA SER A 109 1.17 -23.09 -1.20
C SER A 109 0.60 -21.81 -0.60
N GLY A 110 0.01 -20.95 -1.44
CA GLY A 110 -0.52 -19.65 -1.02
C GLY A 110 0.33 -18.49 -1.52
N GLY A 111 0.07 -17.31 -0.94
CA GLY A 111 0.83 -16.09 -1.19
C GLY A 111 0.50 -15.44 -2.53
N TYR A 112 1.45 -14.68 -3.04
CA TYR A 112 1.31 -13.93 -4.27
C TYR A 112 2.47 -14.21 -5.22
N HIS A 113 2.18 -14.22 -6.52
CA HIS A 113 3.18 -14.01 -7.56
C HIS A 113 3.70 -12.58 -7.49
N ASP A 114 4.98 -12.42 -7.80
CA ASP A 114 5.71 -11.17 -7.66
C ASP A 114 5.24 -10.05 -8.60
N ALA A 115 5.23 -10.35 -9.90
CA ALA A 115 4.95 -9.38 -10.94
C ALA A 115 4.00 -9.97 -11.98
N GLY A 116 4.42 -9.96 -13.24
CA GLY A 116 3.75 -10.67 -14.32
C GLY A 116 4.18 -12.12 -14.50
N ASP A 117 5.13 -12.60 -13.70
CA ASP A 117 5.63 -13.97 -13.63
C ASP A 117 4.87 -14.78 -12.57
N HIS A 118 5.33 -16.00 -12.25
CA HIS A 118 4.72 -16.85 -11.24
C HIS A 118 5.69 -17.29 -10.13
N ILE A 119 6.79 -16.57 -9.96
CA ILE A 119 7.72 -16.78 -8.84
C ILE A 119 7.15 -16.14 -7.58
N LYS A 120 7.35 -16.78 -6.42
CA LYS A 120 6.95 -16.24 -5.12
C LYS A 120 8.20 -15.85 -4.33
N PHE A 121 8.47 -14.57 -4.19
CA PHE A 121 9.56 -14.05 -3.35
C PHE A 121 8.99 -13.51 -2.04
N ASN A 122 9.43 -14.05 -0.90
CA ASN A 122 9.02 -13.50 0.39
C ASN A 122 9.53 -12.06 0.61
N LEU A 123 10.57 -11.63 -0.13
CA LEU A 123 11.03 -10.24 -0.12
C LEU A 123 9.97 -9.28 -0.64
N THR A 124 9.42 -9.53 -1.82
CA THR A 124 8.44 -8.62 -2.45
C THR A 124 7.03 -8.80 -1.92
N ILE A 125 6.66 -10.01 -1.51
CA ILE A 125 5.44 -10.24 -0.72
C ILE A 125 5.54 -9.45 0.59
N GLY A 126 6.66 -9.57 1.31
CA GLY A 126 6.93 -8.82 2.53
C GLY A 126 6.81 -7.32 2.30
N PHE A 127 7.55 -6.77 1.34
CA PHE A 127 7.53 -5.33 1.02
C PHE A 127 6.14 -4.82 0.61
N GLY A 128 5.40 -5.58 -0.20
CA GLY A 128 4.05 -5.23 -0.61
C GLY A 128 3.11 -5.14 0.61
N MET A 129 3.13 -6.17 1.47
CA MET A 129 2.28 -6.20 2.67
C MET A 129 2.69 -5.15 3.72
N ASN A 130 4.00 -4.96 3.93
CA ASN A 130 4.54 -3.91 4.79
C ASN A 130 4.11 -2.52 4.31
N SER A 131 4.21 -2.25 3.00
CA SER A 131 3.80 -0.98 2.41
C SER A 131 2.29 -0.73 2.50
N LEU A 132 1.45 -1.75 2.31
CA LEU A 132 0.01 -1.65 2.53
C LEU A 132 -0.35 -1.38 4.01
N ALA A 133 0.30 -2.08 4.93
CA ALA A 133 0.11 -1.85 6.37
C ALA A 133 0.60 -0.46 6.80
N LEU A 134 1.74 -0.01 6.25
CA LEU A 134 2.27 1.33 6.47
C LEU A 134 1.32 2.39 5.91
N SER A 135 0.76 2.17 4.72
CA SER A 135 -0.22 3.08 4.11
C SER A 135 -1.44 3.28 5.02
N ASP A 136 -1.97 2.20 5.59
CA ASP A 136 -3.08 2.24 6.55
C ASP A 136 -2.70 2.98 7.84
N TYR A 137 -1.54 2.67 8.41
CA TYR A 137 -1.07 3.27 9.66
C TYR A 137 -0.78 4.77 9.53
N LEU A 138 -0.15 5.19 8.43
CA LEU A 138 0.15 6.59 8.17
C LEU A 138 -1.14 7.39 7.94
N ASN A 139 -2.16 6.76 7.34
CA ASN A 139 -3.39 7.39 6.88
C ASN A 139 -4.67 6.79 7.51
N PRO A 140 -4.85 6.91 8.85
CA PRO A 140 -6.02 6.35 9.53
C PRO A 140 -7.33 6.77 8.87
N GLY A 141 -8.24 5.81 8.65
CA GLY A 141 -9.56 6.07 8.08
C GLY A 141 -9.61 6.18 6.56
N ALA A 142 -8.47 6.16 5.84
CA ALA A 142 -8.45 6.33 4.38
C ALA A 142 -9.13 5.16 3.66
N TYR A 143 -8.86 3.92 4.08
CA TYR A 143 -9.44 2.71 3.48
C TYR A 143 -10.93 2.55 3.80
N GLU A 144 -11.38 3.02 4.97
CA GLU A 144 -12.80 3.11 5.33
C GLU A 144 -13.51 4.15 4.46
N LYS A 145 -12.93 5.35 4.30
CA LYS A 145 -13.47 6.40 3.41
C LYS A 145 -13.55 5.93 1.96
N ALA A 146 -12.60 5.10 1.54
CA ALA A 146 -12.58 4.50 0.22
C ALA A 146 -13.52 3.29 0.08
N GLY A 147 -14.08 2.77 1.18
CA GLY A 147 -14.96 1.59 1.18
C GLY A 147 -14.22 0.29 0.84
N CYS A 148 -12.92 0.20 1.13
CA CYS A 148 -12.08 -0.95 0.79
C CYS A 148 -11.29 -1.53 1.98
N ARG A 149 -11.66 -1.19 3.22
CA ARG A 149 -10.98 -1.69 4.43
C ARG A 149 -10.98 -3.22 4.53
N ASP A 150 -12.12 -3.86 4.28
CA ASP A 150 -12.24 -5.33 4.32
C ASP A 150 -11.35 -5.99 3.26
N HIS A 151 -11.24 -5.37 2.09
CA HIS A 151 -10.37 -5.83 1.00
C HIS A 151 -8.89 -5.72 1.36
N LEU A 152 -8.47 -4.59 1.94
CA LEU A 152 -7.10 -4.41 2.46
C LEU A 152 -6.76 -5.49 3.50
N LEU A 153 -7.63 -5.73 4.48
CA LEU A 153 -7.39 -6.75 5.50
C LEU A 153 -7.29 -8.14 4.87
N TYR A 154 -8.13 -8.46 3.88
CA TYR A 154 -8.06 -9.73 3.15
C TYR A 154 -6.72 -9.91 2.45
N ILE A 155 -6.20 -8.87 1.80
CA ILE A 155 -4.88 -8.92 1.13
C ILE A 155 -3.76 -9.14 2.14
N LEU A 156 -3.74 -8.34 3.21
CA LEU A 156 -2.75 -8.47 4.29
C LEU A 156 -2.79 -9.86 4.93
N LYS A 157 -3.99 -10.42 5.14
CA LYS A 157 -4.15 -11.76 5.71
C LYS A 157 -3.53 -12.83 4.82
N ASN A 158 -3.83 -12.83 3.52
CA ASN A 158 -3.28 -13.79 2.56
C ASN A 158 -1.73 -13.76 2.52
N GLY A 159 -1.14 -12.57 2.56
CA GLY A 159 0.32 -12.42 2.61
C GLY A 159 0.92 -12.90 3.94
N ALA A 160 0.30 -12.53 5.06
CA ALA A 160 0.73 -12.94 6.39
C ALA A 160 0.60 -14.44 6.62
N ASP A 161 -0.51 -15.07 6.20
CA ASP A 161 -0.70 -16.51 6.26
C ASP A 161 0.42 -17.25 5.48
N TYR A 162 0.79 -16.75 4.30
CA TYR A 162 1.88 -17.32 3.50
C TYR A 162 3.25 -17.18 4.17
N MET A 163 3.59 -15.98 4.69
CA MET A 163 4.86 -15.77 5.39
C MET A 163 4.96 -16.61 6.66
N MET A 164 3.86 -16.78 7.40
CA MET A 164 3.83 -17.69 8.57
C MET A 164 3.94 -19.15 8.15
N LYS A 165 3.25 -19.58 7.09
CA LYS A 165 3.34 -20.94 6.56
C LYS A 165 4.75 -21.30 6.10
N THR A 166 5.45 -20.35 5.49
CA THR A 166 6.83 -20.53 4.99
C THR A 166 7.89 -20.29 6.06
N THR A 167 7.50 -20.00 7.31
CA THR A 167 8.41 -19.85 8.47
C THR A 167 8.24 -21.01 9.43
N PHE A 168 9.26 -21.85 9.55
CA PHE A 168 9.22 -23.06 10.37
C PHE A 168 9.87 -22.80 11.72
N LEU A 169 9.06 -22.87 12.78
CA LEU A 169 9.51 -22.73 14.16
C LEU A 169 9.86 -24.10 14.75
N ASP A 170 10.93 -24.17 15.54
CA ASP A 170 11.27 -25.35 16.31
C ASP A 170 10.42 -25.46 17.60
N ASN A 171 10.68 -26.51 18.41
CA ASN A 171 9.95 -26.75 19.66
C ASN A 171 10.15 -25.64 20.72
N SER A 172 11.19 -24.80 20.59
CA SER A 172 11.42 -23.65 21.46
C SER A 172 10.70 -22.39 20.97
N GLY A 173 10.10 -22.44 19.78
CA GLY A 173 9.44 -21.30 19.13
C GLY A 173 10.40 -20.39 18.37
N GLU A 174 11.64 -20.82 18.13
CA GLU A 174 12.64 -20.10 17.35
C GLU A 174 12.60 -20.56 15.87
N VAL A 175 13.02 -19.70 14.95
CA VAL A 175 13.03 -20.02 13.52
C VAL A 175 14.12 -21.06 13.23
N GLY A 176 13.73 -22.24 12.78
CA GLY A 176 14.65 -23.28 12.30
C GLY A 176 14.98 -23.14 10.82
N ALA A 177 13.98 -22.76 10.00
CA ALA A 177 14.16 -22.48 8.59
C ALA A 177 13.05 -21.57 8.03
N VAL A 178 13.36 -20.90 6.92
CA VAL A 178 12.38 -20.10 6.15
C VAL A 178 12.46 -20.49 4.69
N CYS A 179 11.34 -20.91 4.08
CA CYS A 179 11.25 -21.03 2.63
C CYS A 179 11.06 -19.64 2.04
N TYR A 180 12.12 -18.99 1.58
CA TYR A 180 12.06 -17.59 1.15
C TYR A 180 11.66 -17.39 -0.31
N MET A 181 11.75 -18.45 -1.11
CA MET A 181 11.43 -18.41 -2.53
C MET A 181 10.90 -19.78 -3.01
N VAL A 182 9.89 -19.74 -3.88
CA VAL A 182 9.33 -20.90 -4.57
C VAL A 182 9.32 -20.65 -6.07
N SER A 183 9.79 -21.64 -6.85
CA SER A 183 10.18 -21.53 -8.26
C SER A 183 11.56 -20.89 -8.46
N ASN A 184 11.96 -20.68 -9.72
CA ASN A 184 13.24 -20.09 -10.11
C ASN A 184 13.12 -19.32 -11.44
N GLU A 185 14.24 -18.76 -11.92
CA GLU A 185 14.31 -18.03 -13.20
C GLU A 185 13.77 -18.83 -14.41
N GLY A 186 13.75 -20.17 -14.35
CA GLY A 186 13.13 -21.01 -15.36
C GLY A 186 11.63 -20.73 -15.58
N ASP A 187 10.95 -20.17 -14.58
CA ASP A 187 9.56 -19.68 -14.68
C ASP A 187 9.38 -18.70 -15.85
N HIS A 188 10.39 -17.86 -16.11
CA HIS A 188 10.31 -16.81 -17.13
C HIS A 188 10.27 -17.35 -18.56
N SER A 189 10.64 -18.63 -18.75
CA SER A 189 10.50 -19.34 -20.03
C SER A 189 9.06 -19.77 -20.34
N TYR A 190 8.16 -19.73 -19.35
CA TYR A 190 6.74 -20.02 -19.52
C TYR A 190 5.96 -18.72 -19.74
N TRP A 191 5.09 -18.69 -20.76
CA TRP A 191 4.12 -17.63 -20.94
C TRP A 191 2.72 -18.21 -21.14
N GLY A 192 1.88 -18.13 -20.12
CA GLY A 192 0.53 -18.68 -20.10
C GLY A 192 -0.12 -18.48 -18.74
N ALA A 193 -1.38 -18.93 -18.59
CA ALA A 193 -2.11 -18.79 -17.34
C ALA A 193 -1.48 -19.65 -16.22
N PRO A 194 -1.32 -19.13 -14.99
CA PRO A 194 -0.70 -19.89 -13.89
C PRO A 194 -1.45 -21.17 -13.54
N GLU A 195 -2.76 -21.21 -13.76
CA GLU A 195 -3.63 -22.39 -13.57
C GLU A 195 -3.24 -23.56 -14.47
N ASN A 196 -2.53 -23.30 -15.58
CA ASN A 196 -2.06 -24.29 -16.55
C ASN A 196 -0.55 -24.56 -16.47
N GLN A 197 0.18 -23.86 -15.60
CA GLN A 197 1.62 -24.06 -15.47
C GLN A 197 1.88 -25.34 -14.69
N ASN A 198 2.50 -26.30 -15.37
CA ASN A 198 2.92 -27.58 -14.80
C ASN A 198 4.44 -27.66 -14.76
N GLY A 199 4.97 -28.45 -13.84
CA GLY A 199 6.41 -28.69 -13.72
C GLY A 199 6.91 -28.48 -12.29
N ASP A 200 8.17 -28.86 -12.07
CA ASP A 200 8.80 -28.73 -10.77
C ASP A 200 9.08 -27.26 -10.45
N ARG A 201 8.63 -26.83 -9.28
CA ARG A 201 8.88 -25.49 -8.71
C ARG A 201 9.76 -25.67 -7.47
N PRO A 202 11.09 -25.57 -7.58
CA PRO A 202 11.98 -25.83 -6.45
C PRO A 202 11.74 -24.84 -5.31
N THR A 203 12.08 -25.27 -4.10
CA THR A 203 11.98 -24.46 -2.88
C THR A 203 13.38 -24.06 -2.41
N TYR A 204 13.54 -22.79 -2.04
CA TYR A 204 14.81 -22.24 -1.54
C TYR A 204 14.68 -21.85 -0.08
N TRP A 205 15.69 -22.19 0.71
CA TRP A 205 15.61 -22.15 2.16
C TRP A 205 16.69 -21.27 2.78
N LEU A 206 16.30 -20.49 3.79
CA LEU A 206 17.18 -19.82 4.73
C LEU A 206 17.29 -20.64 6.00
N THR A 207 18.50 -20.78 6.52
CA THR A 207 18.82 -21.51 7.74
C THR A 207 19.78 -20.70 8.60
N THR A 208 20.03 -21.12 9.84
CA THR A 208 20.96 -20.41 10.75
C THR A 208 22.39 -20.28 10.19
N SER A 209 22.82 -21.18 9.30
CA SER A 209 24.13 -21.14 8.62
C SER A 209 24.13 -20.37 7.31
N SER A 210 22.97 -20.08 6.74
CA SER A 210 22.84 -19.46 5.41
C SER A 210 21.53 -18.70 5.38
N ASN A 211 21.58 -17.48 5.91
CA ASN A 211 20.44 -16.59 6.04
C ASN A 211 20.55 -15.37 5.11
N ASN A 212 19.42 -14.69 4.90
CA ASN A 212 19.32 -13.36 4.35
C ASN A 212 18.54 -12.47 5.33
N SER A 213 19.26 -11.56 6.00
CA SER A 213 18.67 -10.69 7.02
C SER A 213 17.63 -9.74 6.45
N ALA A 214 17.86 -9.15 5.28
CA ALA A 214 16.91 -8.23 4.66
C ALA A 214 15.55 -8.91 4.44
N ILE A 215 15.56 -10.12 3.85
CA ILE A 215 14.31 -10.85 3.57
C ILE A 215 13.54 -11.19 4.85
N VAL A 216 14.20 -11.77 5.86
CA VAL A 216 13.48 -12.20 7.08
C VAL A 216 13.04 -11.01 7.95
N LEU A 217 13.77 -9.89 7.92
CA LEU A 217 13.39 -8.66 8.62
C LEU A 217 12.26 -7.92 7.88
N GLU A 218 12.21 -7.99 6.55
CA GLU A 218 11.07 -7.49 5.76
C GLU A 218 9.80 -8.32 6.05
N MET A 219 9.93 -9.65 6.10
CA MET A 219 8.82 -10.52 6.55
C MET A 219 8.37 -10.18 7.98
N ALA A 220 9.31 -9.91 8.89
CA ALA A 220 9.00 -9.50 10.25
C ALA A 220 8.22 -8.18 10.28
N SER A 221 8.66 -7.19 9.48
CA SER A 221 8.00 -5.89 9.33
C SER A 221 6.57 -6.03 8.80
N ALA A 222 6.40 -6.83 7.75
CA ALA A 222 5.10 -7.08 7.13
C ALA A 222 4.11 -7.77 8.09
N LEU A 223 4.57 -8.76 8.86
CA LEU A 223 3.76 -9.44 9.87
C LEU A 223 3.42 -8.51 11.05
N ALA A 224 4.36 -7.69 11.51
CA ALA A 224 4.12 -6.72 12.57
C ALA A 224 3.15 -5.62 12.13
N GLY A 225 3.30 -5.08 10.91
CA GLY A 225 2.36 -4.14 10.31
C GLY A 225 0.96 -4.75 10.14
N THR A 226 0.87 -6.00 9.69
CA THR A 226 -0.40 -6.74 9.62
C THR A 226 -1.03 -6.88 11.01
N ALA A 227 -0.24 -7.20 12.05
CA ALA A 227 -0.75 -7.25 13.41
C ALA A 227 -1.35 -5.91 13.87
N VAL A 228 -0.75 -4.77 13.49
CA VAL A 228 -1.29 -3.43 13.77
C VAL A 228 -2.65 -3.23 13.09
N ALA A 229 -2.79 -3.62 11.82
CA ALA A 229 -4.05 -3.50 11.08
C ALA A 229 -5.16 -4.39 11.66
N PHE A 230 -4.81 -5.57 12.19
CA PHE A 230 -5.76 -6.53 12.72
C PHE A 230 -6.07 -6.38 14.20
N LYS A 231 -5.27 -5.64 14.99
CA LYS A 231 -5.40 -5.61 16.47
C LYS A 231 -6.82 -5.37 17.00
N ASP A 232 -7.59 -4.53 16.32
CA ASP A 232 -8.96 -4.14 16.71
C ASP A 232 -10.04 -4.97 16.00
N THR A 233 -9.68 -5.74 14.97
CA THR A 233 -10.59 -6.58 14.18
C THR A 233 -10.51 -8.06 14.61
N ASP A 234 -9.29 -8.57 14.80
CA ASP A 234 -8.99 -9.92 15.28
C ASP A 234 -7.69 -9.89 16.10
N ALA A 235 -7.83 -9.66 17.42
CA ALA A 235 -6.70 -9.58 18.33
C ALA A 235 -5.94 -10.91 18.46
N SER A 236 -6.60 -12.07 18.26
CA SER A 236 -5.93 -13.37 18.30
C SER A 236 -5.05 -13.56 17.07
N TYR A 237 -5.54 -13.19 15.89
CA TYR A 237 -4.74 -13.21 14.66
C TYR A 237 -3.59 -12.19 14.73
N ALA A 238 -3.84 -10.98 15.25
CA ALA A 238 -2.78 -10.00 15.47
C ALA A 238 -1.66 -10.55 16.38
N ALA A 239 -2.01 -11.20 17.50
CA ALA A 239 -1.03 -11.83 18.39
C ALA A 239 -0.24 -12.96 17.69
N GLN A 240 -0.89 -13.72 16.81
CA GLN A 240 -0.23 -14.75 16.00
C GLN A 240 0.80 -14.12 15.04
N CYS A 241 0.42 -13.07 14.31
CA CYS A 241 1.35 -12.32 13.46
C CYS A 241 2.51 -11.73 14.27
N THR A 242 2.25 -11.13 15.43
CA THR A 242 3.27 -10.61 16.35
C THR A 242 4.25 -11.70 16.80
N LYS A 243 3.77 -12.91 17.13
CA LYS A 243 4.63 -14.04 17.50
C LYS A 243 5.66 -14.34 16.41
N TYR A 244 5.21 -14.47 15.16
CA TYR A 244 6.09 -14.78 14.04
C TYR A 244 7.01 -13.61 13.71
N ALA A 245 6.52 -12.36 13.77
CA ALA A 245 7.34 -11.17 13.57
C ALA A 245 8.52 -11.12 14.55
N LYS A 246 8.29 -11.41 15.84
CA LYS A 246 9.35 -11.45 16.86
C LYS A 246 10.34 -12.59 16.63
N ALA A 247 9.85 -13.77 16.19
CA ALA A 247 10.70 -14.91 15.88
C ALA A 247 11.63 -14.62 14.68
N LEU A 248 11.08 -14.05 13.59
CA LEU A 248 11.83 -13.65 12.40
C LEU A 248 12.80 -12.50 12.69
N TYR A 249 12.38 -11.50 13.46
CA TYR A 249 13.26 -10.41 13.91
C TYR A 249 14.47 -10.94 14.68
N LYS A 250 14.24 -11.84 15.65
CA LYS A 250 15.31 -12.49 16.40
C LYS A 250 16.23 -13.28 15.46
N PHE A 251 15.68 -14.07 14.54
CA PHE A 251 16.46 -14.85 13.59
C PHE A 251 17.32 -13.97 12.68
N GLY A 252 16.75 -12.92 12.09
CA GLY A 252 17.43 -11.99 11.18
C GLY A 252 18.56 -11.19 11.83
N THR A 253 18.43 -10.88 13.12
CA THR A 253 19.45 -10.13 13.90
C THR A 253 20.50 -11.03 14.55
N GLN A 254 20.21 -12.30 14.84
CA GLN A 254 21.16 -13.24 15.43
C GLN A 254 21.97 -14.03 14.39
N HIS A 255 21.39 -14.30 13.23
CA HIS A 255 22.01 -15.04 12.14
C HIS A 255 22.16 -14.14 10.92
N THR A 256 23.02 -13.13 11.02
CA THR A 256 23.13 -12.12 9.97
C THR A 256 23.72 -12.70 8.68
N GLY A 257 23.11 -12.42 7.53
CA GLY A 257 23.60 -12.91 6.25
C GLY A 257 22.95 -12.25 5.04
N ASN A 258 23.43 -12.59 3.84
CA ASN A 258 22.92 -12.12 2.56
C ASN A 258 22.92 -13.27 1.52
N TYR A 259 22.38 -14.43 1.90
CA TYR A 259 22.25 -15.58 1.01
C TYR A 259 21.13 -15.34 -0.02
N MET A 260 21.38 -15.59 -1.30
CA MET A 260 20.51 -15.17 -2.41
C MET A 260 20.38 -16.22 -3.52
N GLU A 261 20.60 -17.50 -3.22
CA GLU A 261 20.50 -18.53 -4.27
C GLU A 261 19.11 -18.55 -4.91
N GLY A 262 19.02 -18.80 -6.22
CA GLY A 262 17.75 -18.76 -6.95
C GLY A 262 17.22 -17.37 -7.31
N MET A 263 17.58 -16.30 -6.57
CA MET A 263 17.07 -14.94 -6.85
C MET A 263 17.63 -14.32 -8.14
N GLY A 264 18.76 -14.84 -8.64
CA GLY A 264 19.40 -14.34 -9.86
C GLY A 264 19.67 -12.83 -9.79
N SER A 265 19.50 -12.14 -10.90
CA SER A 265 19.54 -10.66 -10.95
C SER A 265 18.17 -10.01 -10.73
N MET A 266 17.12 -10.77 -10.41
CA MET A 266 15.75 -10.26 -10.29
C MET A 266 15.61 -9.36 -9.05
N TYR A 267 16.05 -9.88 -7.89
CA TYR A 267 15.93 -9.21 -6.59
C TYR A 267 17.21 -9.35 -5.76
N ALA A 268 18.33 -8.89 -6.30
CA ALA A 268 19.60 -8.93 -5.57
C ALA A 268 19.56 -7.96 -4.38
N THR A 269 19.67 -8.49 -3.16
CA THR A 269 19.75 -7.69 -1.94
C THR A 269 21.17 -7.23 -1.65
N ASN A 270 21.32 -6.00 -1.21
CA ASN A 270 22.60 -5.53 -0.67
C ASN A 270 22.78 -6.03 0.77
N SER A 271 24.03 -6.19 1.23
CA SER A 271 24.29 -6.69 2.60
C SER A 271 23.94 -5.69 3.72
N GLN A 272 23.35 -4.54 3.40
CA GLN A 272 22.85 -3.57 4.36
C GLN A 272 21.41 -3.91 4.70
N TYR A 273 21.22 -4.74 5.73
CA TYR A 273 19.90 -5.15 6.25
C TYR A 273 19.39 -4.21 7.36
N GLN A 274 20.17 -3.19 7.72
CA GLN A 274 19.89 -2.34 8.88
C GLN A 274 18.63 -1.49 8.70
N ASP A 275 18.25 -1.21 7.46
CA ASP A 275 16.98 -0.58 7.09
C ASP A 275 15.81 -1.47 7.49
N GLU A 276 15.82 -2.74 7.09
CA GLU A 276 14.76 -3.70 7.45
C GLU A 276 14.78 -3.98 8.94
N GLN A 277 15.96 -3.99 9.57
CA GLN A 277 16.06 -4.06 11.04
C GLN A 277 15.38 -2.86 11.70
N ALA A 278 15.68 -1.64 11.25
CA ALA A 278 15.09 -0.42 11.79
C ALA A 278 13.57 -0.41 11.61
N MET A 279 13.08 -0.83 10.43
CA MET A 279 11.66 -0.97 10.13
C MET A 279 10.98 -1.98 11.05
N ALA A 280 11.57 -3.18 11.24
CA ALA A 280 11.04 -4.21 12.12
C ALA A 280 11.01 -3.76 13.59
N GLU A 281 12.09 -3.12 14.08
CA GLU A 281 12.14 -2.51 15.42
C GLU A 281 11.04 -1.44 15.57
N GLY A 282 10.83 -0.60 14.54
CA GLY A 282 9.81 0.43 14.51
C GLY A 282 8.40 -0.15 14.64
N TRP A 283 8.07 -1.19 13.88
CA TRP A 283 6.78 -1.85 13.98
C TRP A 283 6.56 -2.54 15.33
N LEU A 284 7.57 -3.24 15.86
CA LEU A 284 7.49 -3.84 17.19
C LEU A 284 7.31 -2.78 18.28
N TYR A 285 7.95 -1.61 18.14
CA TYR A 285 7.72 -0.48 19.02
C TYR A 285 6.30 0.09 18.92
N VAL A 286 5.74 0.18 17.70
CA VAL A 286 4.34 0.59 17.49
C VAL A 286 3.36 -0.34 18.20
N LEU A 287 3.61 -1.66 18.16
CA LEU A 287 2.83 -2.68 18.85
C LEU A 287 2.99 -2.67 20.38
N GLY A 288 4.01 -2.01 20.92
CA GLY A 288 4.37 -2.10 22.34
C GLY A 288 5.11 -3.41 22.70
N GLU A 289 5.63 -4.11 21.69
CA GLU A 289 6.32 -5.41 21.79
C GLU A 289 7.84 -5.29 21.62
N GLY A 290 8.33 -4.07 21.42
CA GLY A 290 9.73 -3.71 21.27
C GLY A 290 10.08 -2.40 21.97
N SER A 291 11.37 -2.12 22.05
CA SER A 291 11.88 -0.84 22.56
C SER A 291 11.97 0.20 21.43
N MET A 292 12.13 1.48 21.79
CA MET A 292 12.41 2.53 20.82
C MET A 292 13.63 2.14 19.95
N PRO A 293 13.52 2.16 18.61
CA PRO A 293 14.64 1.83 17.73
C PRO A 293 15.84 2.76 17.93
N SER A 294 17.04 2.20 17.78
CA SER A 294 18.30 2.93 17.99
C SER A 294 18.76 3.75 16.77
N PHE A 295 18.14 3.56 15.61
CA PHE A 295 18.49 4.23 14.36
C PHE A 295 17.93 5.65 14.31
N LYS A 296 18.81 6.66 14.33
CA LYS A 296 18.45 8.08 14.31
C LYS A 296 18.92 8.75 13.02
N PRO A 297 18.01 9.44 12.29
CA PRO A 297 18.38 10.15 11.09
C PRO A 297 19.27 11.35 11.42
N THR A 298 20.17 11.68 10.51
CA THR A 298 21.10 12.81 10.64
C THR A 298 20.73 14.00 9.75
N GLY A 299 19.63 13.92 8.99
CA GLY A 299 19.12 15.01 8.15
C GLY A 299 19.84 15.14 6.82
N ASN A 300 20.50 14.07 6.36
CA ASN A 300 21.36 14.06 5.18
C ASN A 300 21.44 12.68 4.49
N GLY A 301 20.38 11.88 4.59
CA GLY A 301 20.30 10.56 3.97
C GLY A 301 21.11 9.52 4.71
N CYS A 302 21.18 9.65 6.04
CA CYS A 302 22.03 8.82 6.88
C CYS A 302 21.41 8.60 8.26
N TYR A 303 21.68 7.42 8.80
CA TYR A 303 21.28 6.98 10.13
C TYR A 303 22.51 6.65 10.96
N ASN A 304 22.55 7.18 12.18
CA ASN A 304 23.64 6.99 13.14
C ASN A 304 25.05 7.39 12.61
N ASN A 305 25.12 8.25 11.58
CA ASN A 305 26.36 8.59 10.85
C ASN A 305 27.09 7.38 10.23
N GLN A 306 26.37 6.28 10.00
CA GLN A 306 26.96 5.00 9.56
C GLN A 306 26.23 4.40 8.37
N TYR A 307 24.90 4.47 8.38
CA TYR A 307 24.06 3.78 7.41
C TYR A 307 23.45 4.81 6.48
N TYR A 308 23.86 4.80 5.22
CA TYR A 308 23.35 5.75 4.23
C TYR A 308 22.21 5.12 3.44
N ASP A 309 21.17 5.90 3.17
CA ASP A 309 20.06 5.49 2.30
C ASP A 309 20.51 5.59 0.83
N TYR A 310 20.92 6.79 0.40
CA TYR A 310 21.37 7.16 -0.97
C TYR A 310 20.46 6.64 -2.11
N TYR A 311 19.25 6.20 -1.79
CA TYR A 311 18.33 5.55 -2.69
C TYR A 311 16.88 5.81 -2.28
N LEU A 312 15.94 5.28 -3.06
CA LEU A 312 14.50 5.50 -2.89
C LEU A 312 13.86 4.39 -2.06
N TYR A 313 12.76 4.72 -1.39
CA TYR A 313 11.90 3.70 -0.77
C TYR A 313 11.50 2.62 -1.77
N SER A 314 11.94 1.39 -1.51
CA SER A 314 11.78 0.23 -2.38
C SER A 314 12.04 -1.07 -1.62
N TRP A 315 11.82 -2.20 -2.30
CA TRP A 315 12.02 -3.54 -1.74
C TRP A 315 13.46 -3.81 -1.24
N ASP A 316 14.48 -3.04 -1.65
CA ASP A 316 15.87 -3.16 -1.18
C ASP A 316 16.27 -2.06 -0.16
N LYS A 317 15.43 -1.02 -0.01
CA LYS A 317 15.75 0.20 0.75
C LYS A 317 14.51 0.74 1.44
N VAL A 318 14.33 0.44 2.73
CA VAL A 318 13.12 0.81 3.49
C VAL A 318 13.30 1.95 4.50
N TRP A 319 14.44 2.65 4.49
CA TRP A 319 14.77 3.76 5.40
C TRP A 319 13.71 4.87 5.43
N SER A 320 13.26 5.33 4.27
CA SER A 320 12.21 6.35 4.19
C SER A 320 10.86 5.88 4.76
N GLY A 321 10.52 4.59 4.61
CA GLY A 321 9.35 4.00 5.28
C GLY A 321 9.51 3.99 6.80
N TYR A 322 10.69 3.62 7.30
CA TYR A 322 11.03 3.69 8.72
C TYR A 322 10.94 5.12 9.26
N ALA A 323 11.46 6.13 8.54
CA ALA A 323 11.34 7.53 8.94
C ALA A 323 9.87 7.98 9.01
N ALA A 324 9.05 7.63 8.02
CA ALA A 324 7.63 7.95 8.03
C ALA A 324 6.91 7.29 9.22
N LEU A 325 7.17 6.01 9.48
CA LEU A 325 6.63 5.26 10.61
C LEU A 325 6.98 5.91 11.95
N MET A 326 8.26 6.24 12.14
CA MET A 326 8.76 6.83 13.37
C MET A 326 8.32 8.28 13.55
N TYR A 327 8.24 9.08 12.48
CA TYR A 327 7.67 10.42 12.56
C TYR A 327 6.21 10.34 13.01
N LYS A 328 5.41 9.46 12.39
CA LYS A 328 4.00 9.26 12.78
C LYS A 328 3.86 8.84 14.24
N LYS A 329 4.72 7.93 14.72
CA LYS A 329 4.66 7.39 16.08
C LYS A 329 5.14 8.38 17.15
N THR A 330 6.15 9.20 16.85
CA THR A 330 6.88 9.99 17.86
C THR A 330 6.69 11.50 17.74
N GLY A 331 6.37 12.01 16.55
CA GLY A 331 6.40 13.43 16.24
C GLY A 331 7.80 14.04 16.23
N ASP A 332 8.87 13.22 16.22
CA ASP A 332 10.24 13.72 16.19
C ASP A 332 10.58 14.27 14.79
N GLU A 333 10.71 15.60 14.74
CA GLU A 333 11.00 16.39 13.53
C GLU A 333 12.30 16.01 12.83
N ALA A 334 13.22 15.27 13.49
CA ALA A 334 14.40 14.74 12.81
C ALA A 334 14.03 13.79 11.67
N TYR A 335 12.99 12.97 11.84
CA TYR A 335 12.50 12.06 10.81
C TYR A 335 11.77 12.81 9.69
N ALA A 336 10.98 13.84 9.99
CA ALA A 336 10.35 14.66 8.97
C ALA A 336 11.38 15.39 8.08
N LYS A 337 12.46 15.89 8.69
CA LYS A 337 13.58 16.51 7.96
C LYS A 337 14.32 15.52 7.07
N GLU A 338 14.47 14.27 7.52
CA GLU A 338 15.07 13.21 6.70
C GLU A 338 14.23 12.94 5.46
N LEU A 339 12.90 12.81 5.60
CA LEU A 339 11.99 12.64 4.47
C LEU A 339 12.06 13.83 3.49
N GLN A 340 12.11 15.06 4.01
CA GLN A 340 12.28 16.25 3.16
C GLN A 340 13.64 16.26 2.44
N PHE A 341 14.70 15.76 3.08
CA PHE A 341 15.99 15.60 2.43
C PHE A 341 15.90 14.62 1.25
N GLU A 342 15.29 13.45 1.45
CA GLU A 342 15.16 12.44 0.38
C GLU A 342 14.32 12.92 -0.81
N VAL A 343 13.19 13.59 -0.52
CA VAL A 343 12.39 14.24 -1.57
C VAL A 343 13.24 15.20 -2.42
N ASN A 344 14.09 16.01 -1.78
CA ASN A 344 14.95 16.96 -2.48
C ASN A 344 16.07 16.26 -3.27
N ASN A 345 16.67 15.21 -2.71
CA ASN A 345 17.68 14.38 -3.39
C ASN A 345 17.15 13.74 -4.68
N MET A 346 15.83 13.54 -4.73
CA MET A 346 15.07 12.99 -5.85
C MET A 346 14.48 14.04 -6.79
N GLY A 347 14.96 15.28 -6.71
CA GLY A 347 14.54 16.37 -7.61
C GLY A 347 13.29 17.12 -7.15
N GLY A 348 12.76 16.80 -5.96
CA GLY A 348 11.61 17.42 -5.36
C GLY A 348 10.29 17.05 -6.03
N LEU A 349 9.18 17.54 -5.47
CA LEU A 349 7.85 17.47 -6.09
C LEU A 349 7.34 18.88 -6.35
N LYS A 350 6.93 19.13 -7.59
CA LYS A 350 6.36 20.41 -8.02
C LYS A 350 5.29 20.21 -9.09
N GLU A 351 4.40 21.17 -9.18
CA GLU A 351 3.40 21.22 -10.25
C GLU A 351 4.07 21.45 -11.61
N GLY A 352 3.46 20.93 -12.67
CA GLY A 352 3.90 21.14 -14.05
C GLY A 352 5.09 20.30 -14.51
N THR A 353 5.67 19.43 -13.67
CA THR A 353 6.75 18.52 -14.06
C THR A 353 6.52 17.15 -13.45
N TYR A 354 6.47 16.11 -14.28
CA TYR A 354 6.41 14.73 -13.80
C TYR A 354 7.79 14.30 -13.29
N ASN A 355 7.86 13.79 -12.06
CA ASN A 355 9.10 13.30 -11.45
C ASN A 355 9.31 11.82 -11.84
N SER A 356 9.91 11.58 -13.01
CA SER A 356 10.27 10.22 -13.42
C SER A 356 11.54 9.74 -12.72
N CYS A 357 11.78 8.42 -12.72
CA CYS A 357 12.86 7.79 -12.01
C CYS A 357 14.18 7.79 -12.80
N LYS A 358 15.32 7.88 -12.08
CA LYS A 358 16.66 7.83 -12.70
C LYS A 358 17.02 6.42 -13.21
N GLN A 359 16.40 5.41 -12.61
CA GLN A 359 16.61 3.99 -12.87
C GLN A 359 16.03 3.55 -14.21
N GLU A 360 15.15 4.36 -14.78
CA GLU A 360 14.45 4.03 -16.02
C GLU A 360 13.70 2.69 -15.94
N TRP A 361 13.24 2.30 -14.74
CA TRP A 361 12.50 1.08 -14.46
C TRP A 361 11.49 1.32 -13.34
N GLY A 362 10.21 1.05 -13.58
CA GLY A 362 9.17 1.25 -12.58
C GLY A 362 9.10 2.70 -12.08
N CYS A 363 9.08 3.64 -13.01
CA CYS A 363 9.17 5.05 -12.65
C CYS A 363 7.93 5.57 -11.93
N THR A 364 6.73 5.05 -12.21
CA THR A 364 5.52 5.30 -11.43
C THR A 364 5.64 4.83 -9.99
N ARG A 365 6.22 3.64 -9.73
CA ARG A 365 6.49 3.12 -8.38
C ARG A 365 7.36 4.06 -7.57
N TYR A 366 8.49 4.48 -8.15
CA TYR A 366 9.42 5.39 -7.49
C TYR A 366 8.84 6.80 -7.32
N ASN A 367 8.06 7.28 -8.29
CA ASN A 367 7.33 8.53 -8.14
C ASN A 367 6.36 8.47 -6.95
N CYS A 368 5.62 7.37 -6.79
CA CYS A 368 4.73 7.18 -5.63
C CYS A 368 5.49 7.08 -4.30
N ALA A 369 6.69 6.48 -4.28
CA ALA A 369 7.56 6.48 -3.10
C ALA A 369 7.93 7.91 -2.66
N VAL A 370 8.37 8.77 -3.59
CA VAL A 370 8.70 10.18 -3.28
C VAL A 370 7.44 10.97 -2.85
N GLN A 371 6.27 10.65 -3.42
CA GLN A 371 5.00 11.22 -2.95
C GLN A 371 4.71 10.85 -1.49
N MET A 372 4.96 9.59 -1.08
CA MET A 372 4.82 9.17 0.31
C MET A 372 5.75 9.96 1.23
N GLU A 373 7.03 10.08 0.89
CA GLU A 373 8.01 10.84 1.68
C GLU A 373 7.56 12.30 1.87
N ALA A 374 7.15 12.94 0.76
CA ALA A 374 6.65 14.30 0.76
C ALA A 374 5.42 14.47 1.65
N LEU A 375 4.39 13.63 1.46
CA LEU A 375 3.12 13.72 2.19
C LEU A 375 3.28 13.37 3.67
N ALA A 376 4.11 12.40 4.02
CA ALA A 376 4.39 12.05 5.41
C ALA A 376 5.13 13.17 6.16
N SER A 377 5.99 13.93 5.47
CA SER A 377 6.81 14.99 6.09
C SER A 377 6.06 16.30 6.43
N ILE A 378 4.86 16.52 5.85
CA ILE A 378 4.12 17.78 5.97
C ILE A 378 2.86 17.69 6.86
N GLY A 379 2.55 16.49 7.37
CA GLY A 379 1.29 16.22 8.06
C GLY A 379 0.07 16.48 7.17
N ASN A 380 -0.93 17.19 7.69
CA ASN A 380 -2.20 17.43 6.98
C ASN A 380 -2.26 18.79 6.26
N ASN A 381 -1.13 19.43 6.00
CA ASN A 381 -1.10 20.75 5.36
C ASN A 381 -1.31 20.65 3.84
N LYS A 382 -2.56 20.69 3.39
CA LYS A 382 -2.90 20.62 1.96
C LYS A 382 -2.36 21.79 1.12
N ASP A 383 -2.04 22.90 1.75
CA ASP A 383 -1.57 24.11 1.07
C ASP A 383 -0.05 24.15 0.89
N ASP A 384 0.66 23.16 1.47
CA ASP A 384 2.10 22.97 1.29
C ASP A 384 2.47 22.74 -0.18
N ALA A 385 3.66 23.21 -0.57
CA ALA A 385 4.16 23.01 -1.93
C ALA A 385 4.37 21.53 -2.25
N LEU A 386 4.82 20.73 -1.28
CA LEU A 386 4.98 19.29 -1.43
C LEU A 386 3.64 18.57 -1.59
N ALA A 387 2.60 19.00 -0.86
CA ALA A 387 1.23 18.49 -1.04
C ALA A 387 0.73 18.72 -2.48
N LYS A 388 0.89 19.95 -2.98
CA LYS A 388 0.48 20.32 -4.34
C LYS A 388 1.29 19.55 -5.40
N GLY A 389 2.59 19.42 -5.18
CA GLY A 389 3.49 18.63 -6.02
C GLY A 389 3.06 17.16 -6.08
N ALA A 390 2.82 16.52 -4.93
CA ALA A 390 2.37 15.13 -4.86
C ALA A 390 1.01 14.93 -5.53
N LYS A 391 0.05 15.83 -5.28
CA LYS A 391 -1.24 15.84 -5.95
C LYS A 391 -1.11 15.92 -7.47
N TYR A 392 -0.24 16.78 -7.98
CA TYR A 392 0.05 16.86 -9.42
C TYR A 392 0.61 15.54 -9.95
N GLN A 393 1.55 14.91 -9.24
CA GLN A 393 2.10 13.62 -9.66
C GLN A 393 1.02 12.52 -9.73
N MET A 394 0.18 12.40 -8.70
CA MET A 394 -0.91 11.41 -8.69
C MET A 394 -1.93 11.68 -9.80
N ASN A 395 -2.32 12.94 -10.01
CA ASN A 395 -3.20 13.29 -11.12
C ASN A 395 -2.58 12.93 -12.48
N TYR A 396 -1.27 13.13 -12.64
CA TYR A 396 -0.54 12.70 -13.84
C TYR A 396 -0.61 11.18 -14.02
N ILE A 397 -0.35 10.40 -12.97
CA ILE A 397 -0.43 8.93 -13.00
C ILE A 397 -1.85 8.46 -13.35
N LEU A 398 -2.88 9.15 -12.84
CA LEU A 398 -4.29 8.81 -13.03
C LEU A 398 -4.91 9.37 -14.32
N GLY A 399 -4.12 10.00 -15.19
CA GLY A 399 -4.53 10.33 -16.56
C GLY A 399 -4.46 11.81 -16.95
N ASN A 400 -4.13 12.72 -16.03
CA ASN A 400 -3.85 14.12 -16.35
C ASN A 400 -2.41 14.29 -16.87
N ASN A 401 -2.14 13.64 -18.00
CA ASN A 401 -0.84 13.62 -18.68
C ASN A 401 -1.03 13.86 -20.18
N PRO A 402 0.06 14.15 -20.94
CA PRO A 402 -0.04 14.39 -22.37
C PRO A 402 -0.67 13.25 -23.19
N GLN A 403 -0.62 12.01 -22.69
CA GLN A 403 -1.28 10.86 -23.31
C GLN A 403 -2.79 10.75 -22.99
N ASN A 404 -3.32 11.56 -22.05
CA ASN A 404 -4.66 11.43 -21.47
C ASN A 404 -4.99 10.00 -21.01
N LYS A 405 -3.99 9.33 -20.42
CA LYS A 405 -4.05 7.88 -20.13
C LYS A 405 -3.67 7.58 -18.69
N SER A 406 -4.54 6.89 -17.97
CA SER A 406 -4.21 6.35 -16.65
C SER A 406 -3.16 5.26 -16.75
N PHE A 407 -2.16 5.30 -15.86
CA PHE A 407 -1.20 4.22 -15.64
C PHE A 407 -1.68 3.22 -14.57
N LEU A 408 -2.81 3.49 -13.92
CA LEU A 408 -3.56 2.51 -13.14
C LEU A 408 -4.63 1.88 -14.04
N THR A 409 -4.45 0.61 -14.39
CA THR A 409 -5.34 -0.12 -15.31
C THR A 409 -6.78 -0.13 -14.80
N GLY A 410 -7.72 0.28 -15.65
CA GLY A 410 -9.16 0.34 -15.34
C GLY A 410 -9.63 1.60 -14.62
N PHE A 411 -8.73 2.54 -14.28
CA PHE A 411 -9.12 3.84 -13.73
C PHE A 411 -9.33 4.89 -14.83
N GLY A 412 -10.33 5.77 -14.64
CA GLY A 412 -10.68 6.80 -15.61
C GLY A 412 -11.40 6.24 -16.85
N ASN A 413 -11.18 6.86 -18.02
CA ASN A 413 -11.79 6.48 -19.29
C ASN A 413 -10.79 5.97 -20.34
N SER A 414 -9.49 6.04 -20.05
CA SER A 414 -8.42 5.58 -20.94
C SER A 414 -7.25 5.05 -20.11
N TRP A 415 -6.82 3.82 -20.39
CA TRP A 415 -5.69 3.13 -19.77
C TRP A 415 -5.06 2.18 -20.80
N SER A 416 -3.92 1.59 -20.48
CA SER A 416 -3.28 0.62 -21.38
C SER A 416 -3.87 -0.77 -21.25
N SER A 417 -4.11 -1.43 -22.39
CA SER A 417 -4.38 -2.88 -22.49
C SER A 417 -3.10 -3.70 -22.68
N LYS A 418 -1.94 -3.05 -22.79
CA LYS A 418 -0.64 -3.66 -23.03
C LYS A 418 0.04 -3.93 -21.68
N VAL A 419 -0.22 -5.10 -21.11
CA VAL A 419 0.27 -5.46 -19.76
C VAL A 419 1.25 -6.62 -19.83
N HIS A 420 2.40 -6.49 -19.20
CA HIS A 420 3.37 -7.58 -19.08
C HIS A 420 2.99 -8.51 -17.93
N HIS A 421 1.88 -9.25 -18.09
CA HIS A 421 1.32 -10.08 -17.02
C HIS A 421 0.72 -11.38 -17.55
N ARG A 422 1.31 -12.53 -17.21
CA ARG A 422 0.97 -13.84 -17.80
C ARG A 422 -0.46 -14.30 -17.50
N ALA A 423 -0.95 -14.09 -16.28
CA ALA A 423 -2.32 -14.46 -15.92
C ALA A 423 -3.39 -13.61 -16.66
N ALA A 424 -3.17 -12.29 -16.79
CA ALA A 424 -4.07 -11.38 -17.49
C ALA A 424 -3.94 -11.47 -19.02
N ASN A 425 -2.74 -11.82 -19.49
CA ASN A 425 -2.42 -11.99 -20.91
C ASN A 425 -1.84 -13.37 -21.25
N PRO A 426 -2.60 -14.47 -21.07
CA PRO A 426 -2.14 -15.80 -21.40
C PRO A 426 -2.10 -15.96 -22.92
N GLY A 427 -0.92 -15.72 -23.50
CA GLY A 427 -0.63 -15.91 -24.93
C GLY A 427 -0.29 -17.36 -25.27
N ASN A 428 -0.01 -17.62 -26.55
CA ASN A 428 0.46 -18.92 -27.02
C ASN A 428 2.00 -19.04 -26.85
N GLY A 429 2.47 -18.97 -25.61
CA GLY A 429 3.89 -19.13 -25.28
C GLY A 429 4.75 -17.87 -25.44
N ASP A 430 4.16 -16.72 -25.79
CA ASP A 430 4.87 -15.44 -25.88
C ASP A 430 3.95 -14.25 -25.60
N ALA A 431 4.50 -13.19 -25.02
CA ALA A 431 3.80 -11.97 -24.63
C ALA A 431 3.22 -11.19 -25.83
N SER A 432 3.91 -11.20 -26.97
CA SER A 432 3.45 -10.57 -28.21
C SER A 432 2.34 -11.35 -28.93
N SER A 433 2.10 -12.61 -28.54
CA SER A 433 1.05 -13.45 -29.12
C SER A 433 -0.34 -12.82 -28.99
N ASN A 434 -0.53 -12.06 -27.92
CA ASN A 434 -1.73 -11.28 -27.67
C ASN A 434 -1.31 -9.82 -27.51
N PRO A 435 -1.45 -9.01 -28.58
CA PRO A 435 -1.13 -7.59 -28.50
C PRO A 435 -1.94 -6.90 -27.41
N ASP A 436 -3.18 -7.31 -27.15
CA ASP A 436 -4.01 -6.81 -26.05
C ASP A 436 -4.21 -7.90 -25.01
N ALA A 437 -4.16 -7.54 -23.73
CA ALA A 437 -4.45 -8.46 -22.64
C ALA A 437 -5.83 -9.09 -22.81
N LYS A 438 -5.92 -10.40 -22.54
CA LYS A 438 -7.18 -11.14 -22.57
C LYS A 438 -8.16 -10.65 -21.50
N TYR A 439 -7.64 -10.30 -20.33
CA TYR A 439 -8.41 -9.79 -19.20
C TYR A 439 -7.92 -8.40 -18.82
N VAL A 440 -8.84 -7.51 -18.44
CA VAL A 440 -8.46 -6.22 -17.85
C VAL A 440 -7.91 -6.47 -16.45
N ASN A 441 -6.60 -6.22 -16.26
CA ASN A 441 -5.97 -6.37 -14.95
C ASN A 441 -6.26 -5.14 -14.07
N TYR A 442 -7.47 -5.05 -13.51
CA TYR A 442 -7.92 -3.90 -12.73
C TYR A 442 -6.99 -3.60 -11.55
N GLY A 443 -6.62 -2.33 -11.42
CA GLY A 443 -5.73 -1.87 -10.35
C GLY A 443 -4.24 -2.08 -10.64
N TYR A 444 -3.86 -2.69 -11.76
CA TYR A 444 -2.46 -2.89 -12.13
C TYR A 444 -1.75 -1.57 -12.45
N LEU A 445 -0.77 -1.18 -11.63
CA LEU A 445 0.07 0.00 -11.86
C LEU A 445 1.25 -0.37 -12.77
N ILE A 446 1.27 0.17 -13.98
CA ILE A 446 2.39 -0.04 -14.92
C ILE A 446 3.57 0.90 -14.62
N GLY A 447 4.77 0.53 -15.07
CA GLY A 447 6.01 1.32 -14.88
C GLY A 447 5.96 2.76 -15.41
N GLY A 448 5.18 3.02 -16.46
CA GLY A 448 4.87 4.36 -16.96
C GLY A 448 6.07 5.10 -17.56
N PRO A 449 5.98 6.43 -17.76
CA PRO A 449 6.88 7.16 -18.65
C PRO A 449 8.30 7.35 -18.10
N ASP A 450 9.26 7.50 -19.00
CA ASP A 450 10.67 7.69 -18.71
C ASP A 450 10.99 9.15 -18.42
N SER A 451 12.26 9.45 -18.16
CA SER A 451 12.70 10.83 -17.90
C SER A 451 12.43 11.81 -19.05
N SER A 452 12.21 11.33 -20.27
CA SER A 452 11.80 12.16 -21.42
C SER A 452 10.28 12.37 -21.53
N GLY A 453 9.50 11.68 -20.71
CA GLY A 453 8.03 11.65 -20.79
C GLY A 453 7.51 10.70 -21.88
N THR A 454 8.39 9.96 -22.57
CA THR A 454 8.01 8.92 -23.52
C THR A 454 7.35 7.79 -22.75
N PHE A 455 6.37 7.09 -23.35
CA PHE A 455 5.80 5.85 -22.81
C PHE A 455 5.63 4.86 -23.96
N ASN A 456 6.40 3.76 -23.96
CA ASN A 456 6.31 2.75 -25.00
C ASN A 456 5.25 1.71 -24.64
N GLU A 457 4.07 1.87 -25.25
CA GLU A 457 2.89 1.07 -24.93
C GLU A 457 2.87 -0.26 -25.71
N VAL A 458 3.70 -1.21 -25.28
CA VAL A 458 3.80 -2.56 -25.87
C VAL A 458 3.97 -3.60 -24.76
N THR A 459 3.29 -4.74 -24.87
CA THR A 459 3.30 -5.83 -23.87
C THR A 459 4.70 -6.33 -23.54
N ASP A 460 5.57 -6.48 -24.55
CA ASP A 460 6.95 -6.97 -24.40
C ASP A 460 7.92 -5.89 -23.92
N SER A 461 7.48 -4.63 -23.87
CA SER A 461 8.27 -3.52 -23.36
C SER A 461 8.16 -3.46 -21.84
N TYR A 462 8.54 -4.55 -21.17
CA TYR A 462 8.34 -4.81 -19.75
C TYR A 462 8.78 -3.64 -18.85
N ARG A 463 9.88 -2.94 -19.20
CA ARG A 463 10.29 -1.66 -18.56
C ARG A 463 9.14 -0.68 -18.29
N TRP A 464 8.18 -0.61 -19.21
CA TRP A 464 7.09 0.36 -19.28
C TRP A 464 5.76 -0.20 -18.80
N THR A 465 5.51 -1.48 -19.12
CA THR A 465 4.21 -2.14 -19.03
C THR A 465 4.14 -3.24 -17.98
N GLU A 466 5.25 -3.48 -17.27
CA GLU A 466 5.30 -4.31 -16.06
C GLU A 466 4.79 -3.55 -14.84
N GLY A 467 4.32 -4.32 -13.87
CA GLY A 467 3.84 -3.93 -12.57
C GLY A 467 4.02 -5.11 -11.62
N ALA A 468 4.19 -4.82 -10.34
CA ALA A 468 4.57 -5.79 -9.32
C ALA A 468 4.00 -5.40 -7.96
N LEU A 469 4.06 -6.32 -6.98
CA LEU A 469 3.54 -6.09 -5.62
C LEU A 469 4.07 -4.80 -4.97
N ASP A 470 5.34 -4.46 -5.23
CA ASP A 470 5.98 -3.25 -4.72
C ASP A 470 5.49 -1.97 -5.41
N TYR A 471 5.06 -2.03 -6.67
CA TYR A 471 4.53 -0.89 -7.42
C TYR A 471 3.22 -0.42 -6.80
N ASN A 472 2.31 -1.37 -6.61
CA ASN A 472 1.01 -1.11 -6.01
C ASN A 472 1.13 -0.76 -4.52
N GLY A 473 2.14 -1.28 -3.81
CA GLY A 473 2.43 -0.91 -2.42
C GLY A 473 2.79 0.58 -2.30
N CYS A 474 3.70 1.05 -3.15
CA CYS A 474 4.06 2.48 -3.22
C CYS A 474 2.88 3.35 -3.65
N PHE A 475 2.08 2.91 -4.62
CA PHE A 475 0.88 3.63 -5.03
C PHE A 475 -0.11 3.81 -3.87
N ALA A 476 -0.39 2.74 -3.13
CA ALA A 476 -1.30 2.78 -1.99
C ALA A 476 -0.83 3.74 -0.88
N LEU A 477 0.49 3.82 -0.62
CA LEU A 477 1.07 4.78 0.32
C LEU A 477 0.75 6.24 -0.05
N ALA A 478 1.01 6.62 -1.31
CA ALA A 478 0.74 7.98 -1.80
C ALA A 478 -0.77 8.27 -1.91
N CYS A 479 -1.54 7.32 -2.45
CA CYS A 479 -2.96 7.50 -2.74
C CYS A 479 -3.79 7.65 -1.46
N ALA A 480 -3.53 6.84 -0.42
CA ALA A 480 -4.23 6.94 0.86
C ALA A 480 -4.02 8.29 1.57
N ALA A 481 -2.81 8.85 1.48
CA ALA A 481 -2.53 10.19 1.99
C ALA A 481 -3.34 11.25 1.25
N LEU A 482 -3.46 11.16 -0.08
CA LEU A 482 -4.26 12.08 -0.88
C LEU A 482 -5.77 11.92 -0.63
N VAL A 483 -6.27 10.71 -0.36
CA VAL A 483 -7.66 10.49 0.10
C VAL A 483 -7.96 11.33 1.34
N ASN A 484 -7.09 11.25 2.35
CA ASN A 484 -7.27 12.00 3.59
C ASN A 484 -7.11 13.51 3.39
N LEU A 485 -6.08 13.93 2.65
CA LEU A 485 -5.75 15.34 2.45
C LEU A 485 -6.84 16.10 1.67
N ASN A 486 -7.52 15.41 0.75
CA ASN A 486 -8.58 15.99 -0.09
C ASN A 486 -9.99 15.63 0.39
N GLY A 487 -10.14 14.84 1.45
CA GLY A 487 -11.44 14.43 1.99
C GLY A 487 -12.26 13.57 1.03
N CYS A 488 -11.59 12.77 0.17
CA CYS A 488 -12.25 11.92 -0.80
C CYS A 488 -12.98 10.76 -0.12
N THR A 489 -14.10 10.34 -0.71
CA THR A 489 -14.85 9.16 -0.29
C THR A 489 -15.34 8.37 -1.49
N SER A 490 -15.40 7.05 -1.37
CA SER A 490 -16.00 6.14 -2.33
C SER A 490 -16.62 4.95 -1.62
N ASP A 491 -17.52 4.25 -2.30
CA ASP A 491 -18.06 2.96 -1.84
C ASP A 491 -17.31 1.83 -2.56
N GLY A 492 -16.02 1.71 -2.25
CA GLY A 492 -15.09 0.86 -3.00
C GLY A 492 -14.93 1.29 -4.46
N ALA A 493 -14.50 0.34 -5.29
CA ALA A 493 -14.53 0.47 -6.74
C ALA A 493 -15.88 -0.01 -7.35
N SER A 494 -16.99 0.12 -6.59
CA SER A 494 -18.28 -0.52 -6.92
C SER A 494 -18.80 -0.23 -8.32
N ARG A 495 -18.59 0.99 -8.84
CA ARG A 495 -18.97 1.35 -10.22
C ARG A 495 -18.30 0.42 -11.24
N ILE A 496 -17.00 0.20 -11.08
CA ILE A 496 -16.18 -0.65 -11.95
C ILE A 496 -16.56 -2.12 -11.72
N VAL A 497 -16.53 -2.58 -10.47
CA VAL A 497 -16.81 -3.97 -10.07
C VAL A 497 -18.19 -4.45 -10.54
N ASN A 498 -19.21 -3.59 -10.45
CA ASN A 498 -20.57 -3.93 -10.87
C ASN A 498 -20.71 -3.98 -12.40
N SER A 499 -19.91 -3.22 -13.14
CA SER A 499 -19.99 -3.13 -14.61
C SER A 499 -19.14 -4.18 -15.34
N ALA A 500 -17.97 -4.52 -14.80
CA ALA A 500 -16.98 -5.31 -15.52
C ALA A 500 -17.21 -6.84 -15.38
N PRO A 501 -16.97 -7.63 -16.45
CA PRO A 501 -17.12 -9.08 -16.43
C PRO A 501 -16.00 -9.79 -15.65
N GLU A 502 -14.87 -9.13 -15.41
CA GLU A 502 -13.73 -9.68 -14.69
C GLU A 502 -14.01 -9.94 -13.20
N PHE A 503 -15.08 -9.38 -12.63
CA PHE A 503 -15.40 -9.53 -11.21
C PHE A 503 -16.57 -10.49 -10.97
N LYS A 504 -16.42 -11.34 -9.95
CA LYS A 504 -17.53 -12.10 -9.37
C LYS A 504 -18.49 -11.13 -8.69
N LYS A 505 -19.78 -11.22 -9.03
CA LYS A 505 -20.81 -10.36 -8.46
C LYS A 505 -21.09 -10.76 -7.00
N ASN A 506 -21.28 -9.77 -6.13
CA ASN A 506 -21.55 -9.95 -4.70
C ASN A 506 -20.46 -10.71 -3.94
N TYR A 507 -19.21 -10.65 -4.39
CA TYR A 507 -18.09 -11.23 -3.65
C TYR A 507 -17.95 -10.56 -2.28
N SER A 508 -17.70 -11.37 -1.25
CA SER A 508 -17.44 -10.89 0.11
C SER A 508 -16.07 -11.39 0.54
N PHE A 509 -15.24 -10.48 1.06
CA PHE A 509 -13.88 -10.79 1.51
C PHE A 509 -13.81 -11.64 2.78
N GLY A 510 -14.95 -12.03 3.37
CA GLY A 510 -15.03 -12.89 4.56
C GLY A 510 -14.52 -12.26 5.86
N ILE A 511 -13.79 -11.15 5.77
CA ILE A 511 -13.35 -10.32 6.88
C ILE A 511 -14.32 -9.16 7.01
N LYS A 512 -14.96 -9.06 8.16
CA LYS A 512 -15.65 -7.84 8.56
C LYS A 512 -14.68 -7.08 9.44
N SER A 513 -14.06 -6.03 8.91
CA SER A 513 -13.52 -5.00 9.78
C SER A 513 -14.65 -4.58 10.73
N ASN A 514 -14.29 -4.18 11.95
CA ASN A 514 -15.25 -3.54 12.84
C ASN A 514 -15.66 -2.21 12.19
N ASN A 515 -16.62 -2.29 11.26
CA ASN A 515 -17.24 -1.21 10.51
C ASN A 515 -18.15 -0.37 11.44
N ASN A 516 -17.68 -0.11 12.66
CA ASN A 516 -18.17 0.98 13.50
C ASN A 516 -17.67 2.34 13.00
N HIS A 517 -17.23 2.46 11.74
CA HIS A 517 -17.03 3.74 11.07
C HIS A 517 -18.25 4.21 10.26
N GLY A 518 -19.42 3.63 10.53
CA GLY A 518 -20.59 4.46 10.77
C GLY A 518 -20.37 5.26 12.06
N ASN A 519 -19.57 6.34 11.99
CA ASN A 519 -19.53 7.37 13.02
C ASN A 519 -18.75 6.99 14.31
N ASN A 520 -17.48 6.60 14.20
CA ASN A 520 -16.52 6.59 15.33
C ASN A 520 -16.10 8.02 15.69
N ASP A 521 -17.07 8.73 16.23
CA ASP A 521 -16.78 9.68 17.28
C ASP A 521 -16.43 8.85 18.52
N PRO A 522 -15.35 9.16 19.28
CA PRO A 522 -15.07 8.43 20.51
C PRO A 522 -16.34 8.26 21.34
N GLU A 523 -16.56 7.08 21.93
CA GLU A 523 -17.73 6.77 22.79
C GLU A 523 -17.71 7.55 24.13
N VAL A 524 -17.05 8.70 24.13
CA VAL A 524 -16.81 9.62 25.22
C VAL A 524 -17.80 10.78 25.08
N TYR A 525 -18.80 10.83 25.94
CA TYR A 525 -19.76 11.94 25.99
C TYR A 525 -19.93 12.47 27.42
N PRO A 526 -20.29 13.75 27.60
CA PRO A 526 -20.66 14.29 28.89
C PRO A 526 -22.02 13.71 29.31
N ALA A 527 -22.03 12.80 30.29
CA ALA A 527 -23.27 12.21 30.77
C ALA A 527 -24.04 13.24 31.61
N ILE A 528 -25.29 13.53 31.26
CA ILE A 528 -26.15 14.44 32.03
C ILE A 528 -26.50 13.77 33.36
N THR A 529 -26.05 14.35 34.46
CA THR A 529 -26.25 13.81 35.81
C THR A 529 -27.44 14.43 36.51
N ALA A 530 -27.87 15.64 36.12
CA ALA A 530 -29.07 16.27 36.65
C ALA A 530 -29.69 17.27 35.66
N VAL A 531 -31.02 17.41 35.75
CA VAL A 531 -31.82 18.43 35.04
C VAL A 531 -32.71 19.13 36.06
N ASN A 532 -32.47 20.41 36.30
CA ASN A 532 -33.24 21.23 37.25
C ASN A 532 -34.15 22.21 36.50
N TYR A 533 -35.34 22.45 37.04
CA TYR A 533 -36.35 23.32 36.43
C TYR A 533 -36.61 24.55 37.31
N ASN A 534 -36.59 25.73 36.69
CA ASN A 534 -37.03 26.97 37.34
C ASN A 534 -38.37 27.40 36.75
N GLN A 535 -39.47 27.09 37.46
CA GLN A 535 -40.83 27.42 37.02
C GLN A 535 -41.11 28.93 36.99
N ARG A 536 -40.44 29.72 37.84
CA ARG A 536 -40.65 31.18 37.89
C ARG A 536 -40.15 31.88 36.63
N TYR A 537 -39.08 31.37 36.02
CA TYR A 537 -38.45 31.97 34.84
C TYR A 537 -38.51 31.09 33.59
N HIS A 538 -39.18 29.94 33.68
CA HIS A 538 -39.24 28.90 32.64
C HIS A 538 -37.86 28.59 32.04
N GLN A 539 -36.91 28.22 32.91
CA GLN A 539 -35.55 27.84 32.53
C GLN A 539 -35.25 26.40 32.93
N ILE A 540 -34.32 25.79 32.20
CA ILE A 540 -33.80 24.46 32.47
C ILE A 540 -32.30 24.57 32.70
N GLN A 541 -31.81 23.98 33.79
CA GLN A 541 -30.38 23.82 34.04
C GLN A 541 -29.98 22.37 33.78
N PHE A 542 -28.96 22.17 32.96
CA PHE A 542 -28.33 20.87 32.74
C PHE A 542 -27.01 20.82 33.52
N ILE A 543 -26.73 19.66 34.14
CA ILE A 543 -25.48 19.37 34.83
C ILE A 543 -24.94 18.03 34.29
N TRP A 544 -23.64 17.92 34.07
CA TRP A 544 -23.01 16.73 33.47
C TRP A 544 -21.69 16.32 34.11
N SER A 545 -21.28 15.07 33.87
CA SER A 545 -20.00 14.52 34.29
C SER A 545 -18.82 15.09 33.49
N PRO A 546 -17.61 15.23 34.08
CA PRO A 546 -16.42 15.62 33.35
C PRO A 546 -16.04 14.60 32.27
N VAL A 547 -15.59 15.11 31.13
CA VAL A 547 -14.88 14.35 30.09
C VAL A 547 -13.39 14.65 30.17
N GLN A 548 -12.56 13.61 30.27
CA GLN A 548 -11.10 13.74 30.28
C GLN A 548 -10.59 14.29 28.94
N GLY A 549 -9.68 15.26 28.98
CA GLY A 549 -9.12 15.89 27.78
C GLY A 549 -10.06 16.88 27.07
N ALA A 550 -11.24 17.17 27.63
CA ALA A 550 -12.14 18.17 27.07
C ALA A 550 -11.50 19.57 27.15
N THR A 551 -11.60 20.33 26.06
CA THR A 551 -11.20 21.75 25.95
C THR A 551 -12.40 22.69 26.04
N ASN A 552 -13.55 22.26 25.52
CA ASN A 552 -14.84 22.96 25.60
C ASN A 552 -16.01 21.98 25.68
N TYR A 553 -17.18 22.50 26.06
CA TYR A 553 -18.48 21.85 25.89
C TYR A 553 -19.39 22.67 24.99
N GLY A 554 -20.34 21.99 24.34
CA GLY A 554 -21.36 22.59 23.50
C GLY A 554 -22.74 22.02 23.78
N ILE A 555 -23.77 22.81 23.53
CA ILE A 555 -25.18 22.44 23.67
C ILE A 555 -25.82 22.46 22.30
N ALA A 556 -26.47 21.37 21.92
CA ALA A 556 -27.28 21.28 20.71
C ALA A 556 -28.72 20.90 21.06
N VAL A 557 -29.67 21.44 20.30
CA VAL A 557 -31.10 21.16 20.45
C VAL A 557 -31.68 20.70 19.13
N PHE A 558 -32.56 19.71 19.16
CA PHE A 558 -33.25 19.21 17.98
C PHE A 558 -34.50 20.05 17.70
N LEU A 559 -34.52 20.75 16.56
CA LEU A 559 -35.60 21.65 16.16
C LEU A 559 -35.91 21.46 14.67
N ALA A 560 -37.20 21.28 14.34
CA ALA A 560 -37.68 21.13 12.96
C ALA A 560 -36.90 20.06 12.15
N GLY A 561 -36.75 18.87 12.73
CA GLY A 561 -36.11 17.72 12.07
C GLY A 561 -34.59 17.75 12.03
N LYS A 562 -33.92 18.75 12.63
CA LYS A 562 -32.46 18.86 12.62
C LYS A 562 -31.87 19.35 13.94
N TRP A 563 -30.62 18.96 14.21
CA TRP A 563 -29.84 19.46 15.33
C TRP A 563 -29.34 20.88 15.06
N ARG A 564 -29.41 21.74 16.07
CA ARG A 564 -28.92 23.13 16.02
C ARG A 564 -28.07 23.41 17.25
N VAL A 565 -26.84 23.86 17.04
CA VAL A 565 -25.94 24.29 18.11
C VAL A 565 -26.46 25.60 18.72
N GLN A 566 -26.66 25.62 20.03
CA GLN A 566 -27.03 26.81 20.80
C GLN A 566 -25.79 27.53 21.32
N THR A 567 -24.79 26.78 21.75
CA THR A 567 -23.48 27.29 22.15
C THR A 567 -22.43 26.21 22.01
N SER A 568 -21.20 26.60 21.72
CA SER A 568 -20.02 25.71 21.59
C SER A 568 -18.81 26.21 22.38
N SER A 569 -19.02 27.24 23.23
CA SER A 569 -17.94 27.98 23.89
C SER A 569 -17.91 27.76 25.41
N ILE A 570 -18.63 26.76 25.93
CA ILE A 570 -18.63 26.48 27.37
C ILE A 570 -17.22 25.99 27.75
N PRO A 571 -16.53 26.61 28.72
CA PRO A 571 -15.17 26.20 29.09
C PRO A 571 -15.15 24.78 29.68
N ALA A 572 -14.06 24.05 29.47
CA ALA A 572 -13.86 22.73 30.07
C ALA A 572 -13.75 22.70 31.60
N SER A 573 -13.77 23.84 32.29
CA SER A 573 -13.90 23.94 33.74
C SER A 573 -15.37 23.99 34.21
N SER A 574 -16.34 24.29 33.33
CA SER A 574 -17.76 24.32 33.66
C SER A 574 -18.43 22.97 33.44
N ARG A 575 -19.37 22.61 34.32
CA ARG A 575 -20.17 21.38 34.27
C ARG A 575 -21.68 21.63 34.25
N SER A 576 -22.08 22.87 33.99
CA SER A 576 -23.50 23.21 33.92
C SER A 576 -23.80 24.29 32.89
N TYR A 577 -25.04 24.30 32.41
CA TYR A 577 -25.59 25.30 31.50
C TYR A 577 -27.05 25.57 31.85
N VAL A 578 -27.43 26.84 31.89
CA VAL A 578 -28.82 27.27 32.09
C VAL A 578 -29.34 27.86 30.78
N THR A 579 -30.50 27.40 30.32
CA THR A 579 -31.15 27.92 29.11
C THR A 579 -31.52 29.40 29.24
N PRO A 580 -31.78 30.12 28.14
CA PRO A 580 -32.41 31.44 28.19
C PRO A 580 -33.73 31.43 28.98
N LYS A 581 -34.11 32.59 29.56
CA LYS A 581 -35.38 32.79 30.27
C LYS A 581 -36.57 32.72 29.31
N ASN A 582 -37.75 32.43 29.89
CA ASN A 582 -39.05 32.48 29.22
C ASN A 582 -39.17 31.46 28.06
N LEU A 583 -38.66 30.24 28.25
CA LEU A 583 -39.04 29.15 27.36
C LEU A 583 -40.56 28.90 27.47
N THR A 584 -41.20 28.49 26.38
CA THR A 584 -42.65 28.26 26.36
C THR A 584 -43.03 27.07 27.23
N PRO A 585 -43.87 27.24 28.29
CA PRO A 585 -44.31 26.12 29.12
C PRO A 585 -45.01 25.02 28.32
N GLY A 586 -44.75 23.77 28.69
CA GLY A 586 -45.31 22.61 27.99
C GLY A 586 -44.60 22.22 26.68
N MET A 587 -43.70 23.06 26.15
CA MET A 587 -42.87 22.67 25.00
C MET A 587 -41.80 21.67 25.41
N THR A 588 -41.61 20.66 24.55
CA THR A 588 -40.62 19.60 24.74
C THR A 588 -39.46 19.78 23.76
N TYR A 589 -38.24 19.64 24.27
CA TYR A 589 -37.00 19.76 23.52
C TYR A 589 -36.14 18.52 23.72
N ARG A 590 -35.47 18.08 22.66
CA ARG A 590 -34.43 17.05 22.72
C ARG A 590 -33.07 17.73 22.67
N VAL A 591 -32.23 17.52 23.68
CA VAL A 591 -31.01 18.28 23.94
C VAL A 591 -29.81 17.34 24.10
N ALA A 592 -28.71 17.66 23.42
CA ALA A 592 -27.44 16.96 23.50
C ALA A 592 -26.36 17.90 24.05
N ILE A 593 -25.43 17.36 24.85
CA ILE A 593 -24.27 18.08 25.36
C ILE A 593 -23.04 17.36 24.83
N ALA A 594 -22.18 18.05 24.08
CA ALA A 594 -20.97 17.48 23.50
C ALA A 594 -19.71 18.06 24.13
N ALA A 595 -18.64 17.27 24.19
CA ALA A 595 -17.30 17.71 24.58
C ALA A 595 -16.44 17.93 23.33
N LYS A 596 -15.45 18.82 23.41
CA LYS A 596 -14.40 18.95 22.40
C LYS A 596 -13.10 18.33 22.90
N VAL A 597 -12.69 17.19 22.37
CA VAL A 597 -11.50 16.42 22.79
C VAL A 597 -10.55 16.34 21.59
N ASN A 598 -9.27 16.64 21.80
CA ASN A 598 -8.24 16.63 20.74
C ASN A 598 -8.60 17.43 19.48
N GLY A 599 -9.40 18.50 19.62
CA GLY A 599 -9.83 19.34 18.50
C GLY A 599 -11.15 18.94 17.85
N GLU A 600 -11.69 17.76 18.15
CA GLU A 600 -12.93 17.23 17.57
C GLU A 600 -14.10 17.20 18.57
N TRP A 601 -15.33 17.32 18.06
CA TRP A 601 -16.54 17.33 18.88
C TRP A 601 -17.13 15.94 19.01
N THR A 602 -17.52 15.57 20.24
CA THR A 602 -18.19 14.30 20.55
C THR A 602 -19.68 14.28 20.15
N ALA A 603 -20.00 14.87 18.99
CA ALA A 603 -21.36 15.12 18.52
C ALA A 603 -22.23 13.87 18.36
N THR A 604 -21.69 12.78 17.81
CA THR A 604 -22.44 11.55 17.52
C THR A 604 -22.79 10.82 18.81
N ALA A 605 -21.80 10.60 19.69
CA ALA A 605 -22.03 9.99 20.98
C ALA A 605 -23.00 10.83 21.83
N SER A 606 -22.91 12.16 21.74
CA SER A 606 -23.77 13.08 22.46
C SER A 606 -25.21 13.11 21.94
N ILE A 607 -25.41 13.02 20.62
CA ILE A 607 -26.75 12.94 20.00
C ILE A 607 -27.43 11.61 20.35
N LYS A 608 -26.68 10.50 20.37
CA LYS A 608 -27.17 9.17 20.79
C LYS A 608 -27.69 9.21 22.23
N ASN A 609 -27.02 9.97 23.10
CA ASN A 609 -27.35 10.11 24.53
C ASN A 609 -28.13 11.40 24.86
N ALA A 610 -28.78 12.01 23.87
CA ALA A 610 -29.57 13.21 24.09
C ALA A 610 -30.77 12.96 25.02
N VAL A 611 -31.08 13.94 25.88
CA VAL A 611 -32.22 13.88 26.80
C VAL A 611 -33.41 14.65 26.24
N THR A 612 -34.61 14.20 26.58
CA THR A 612 -35.85 14.92 26.27
C THR A 612 -36.33 15.64 27.52
N VAL A 613 -36.56 16.95 27.43
CA VAL A 613 -37.00 17.80 28.53
C VAL A 613 -38.23 18.61 28.16
N THR A 614 -39.18 18.72 29.09
CA THR A 614 -40.38 19.55 28.93
C THR A 614 -40.28 20.76 29.86
N VAL A 615 -40.48 21.96 29.32
CA VAL A 615 -40.46 23.22 30.08
C VAL A 615 -41.60 23.20 31.11
N ARG A 616 -41.26 23.45 32.38
CA ARG A 616 -42.20 23.45 33.51
C ARG A 616 -42.61 24.85 33.95
#